data_AF-A0A661JRK4-F1
#
_entry.id   AF-A0A661JRK4-F1
#
_cell.length_a   1.000
_cell.length_b   1.000
_cell.length_c   1.000
_cell.angle_alpha   90.00
_cell.angle_beta   90.00
_cell.angle_gamma   90.00
#
_symmetry.space_group_name_H-M   'P 1'
#
loop_
_entity.id
_entity.type
_entity.pdbx_description
1 polymer ?
#
loop_
_entity_poly.entity_id
_entity_poly.type
_entity_poly.pdbx_seq_one_letter_code
_entity_poly.pdbx_strand_id
1 'polypeptide(L)'
;MLLALGGTLFNLYLPFKAMAEGLRLPGPAAGTAIFGGLMFVVWISLGRKLTEKRYGGITVAVLFASFSILLRPWYGILSPSFFSIYAVVALFVLGLWIEVFQGRLELIGGGLGNLCCLGITWVAFGIHLNRWPPSEYVFLLLSSSFLSGVAGVLLARSVEKFFRKVKR
;
A
#
# COMPACT_ATOMS: atom_id res chain seq x y z
N MET A 1 6.93 7.20 12.86
CA MET A 1 7.89 7.94 12.00
C MET A 1 8.87 6.99 11.32
N LEU A 2 9.74 6.27 12.04
CA LEU A 2 10.76 5.38 11.45
C LEU A 2 10.21 4.34 10.47
N LEU A 3 9.08 3.70 10.77
CA LEU A 3 8.46 2.72 9.87
C LEU A 3 7.92 3.33 8.57
N ALA A 4 7.37 4.54 8.64
CA ALA A 4 6.88 5.25 7.47
C ALA A 4 8.05 5.65 6.56
N LEU A 5 9.14 6.15 7.16
CA LEU A 5 10.37 6.49 6.43
C LEU A 5 11.02 5.23 5.83
N GLY A 6 11.18 4.18 6.64
CA GLY A 6 11.76 2.91 6.20
C GLY A 6 10.99 2.29 5.04
N GLY A 7 9.67 2.25 5.12
CA GLY A 7 8.84 1.76 4.01
C GLY A 7 8.88 2.65 2.77
N THR A 8 8.99 3.97 2.95
CA THR A 8 9.16 4.90 1.82
C THR A 8 10.49 4.65 1.11
N LEU A 9 11.59 4.54 1.86
CA LEU A 9 12.92 4.26 1.30
C LEU A 9 12.95 2.87 0.65
N PHE A 10 12.35 1.88 1.28
CA PHE A 10 12.20 0.54 0.72
C PHE A 10 11.50 0.56 -0.65
N ASN A 11 10.41 1.33 -0.77
CA ASN A 11 9.71 1.52 -2.05
C ASN A 11 10.49 2.35 -3.08
N LEU A 12 11.39 3.22 -2.63
CA LEU A 12 12.23 4.01 -3.52
C LEU A 12 13.35 3.16 -4.16
N TYR A 13 13.96 2.26 -3.38
CA TYR A 13 15.10 1.45 -3.84
C TYR A 13 14.69 0.18 -4.57
N LEU A 14 13.51 -0.38 -4.29
CA LEU A 14 13.04 -1.58 -4.98
C LEU A 14 12.33 -1.26 -6.29
N PRO A 15 12.74 -1.88 -7.42
CA PRO A 15 12.19 -1.57 -8.74
C PRO A 15 10.87 -2.31 -8.99
N PHE A 16 9.85 -2.11 -8.15
CA PHE A 16 8.55 -2.80 -8.24
C PHE A 16 7.88 -2.65 -9.61
N LYS A 17 8.08 -1.50 -10.28
CA LYS A 17 7.61 -1.29 -11.65
C LYS A 17 8.27 -2.25 -12.63
N ALA A 18 9.61 -2.35 -12.62
CA ALA A 18 10.34 -3.25 -13.51
C ALA A 18 10.03 -4.72 -13.22
N MET A 19 9.83 -5.07 -11.94
CA MET A 19 9.40 -6.42 -11.55
C MET A 19 8.02 -6.77 -12.12
N ALA A 20 7.06 -5.85 -12.04
CA ALA A 20 5.72 -6.05 -12.61
C ALA A 20 5.74 -6.12 -14.14
N GLU A 21 6.56 -5.31 -14.80
CA GLU A 21 6.79 -5.35 -16.25
C GLU A 21 7.44 -6.67 -16.68
N GLY A 22 8.38 -7.20 -15.89
CA GLY A 22 8.99 -8.52 -16.10
C GLY A 22 7.97 -9.67 -16.03
N LEU A 23 6.92 -9.53 -15.24
CA LEU A 23 5.78 -10.46 -15.18
C LEU A 23 4.78 -10.26 -16.33
N ARG A 24 5.02 -9.30 -17.23
CA ARG A 24 4.16 -8.95 -18.37
C ARG A 24 2.71 -8.66 -17.97
N LEU A 25 2.49 -8.16 -16.76
CA LEU A 25 1.15 -7.85 -16.27
C LEU A 25 0.71 -6.48 -16.80
N PRO A 26 -0.44 -6.41 -17.50
CA PRO A 26 -0.88 -5.17 -18.10
C PRO A 26 -1.63 -4.29 -17.11
N GLY A 27 -1.74 -3.01 -17.45
CA GLY A 27 -2.53 -2.04 -16.71
C GLY A 27 -1.70 -1.17 -15.74
N PRO A 28 -2.23 0.02 -15.40
CA PRO A 28 -1.56 0.91 -14.47
C PRO A 28 -1.47 0.28 -13.08
N ALA A 29 -0.37 0.57 -12.37
CA ALA A 29 -0.18 0.15 -10.99
C ALA A 29 -0.25 -1.38 -10.75
N ALA A 30 0.06 -2.22 -11.76
CA ALA A 30 0.14 -3.68 -11.59
C ALA A 30 1.11 -4.10 -10.46
N GLY A 31 2.20 -3.34 -10.27
CA GLY A 31 3.11 -3.55 -9.13
C GLY A 31 2.40 -3.42 -7.77
N THR A 32 1.47 -2.49 -7.61
CA THR A 32 0.68 -2.34 -6.38
C THR A 32 -0.33 -3.48 -6.21
N ALA A 33 -0.86 -4.02 -7.31
CA ALA A 33 -1.73 -5.18 -7.25
C ALA A 33 -1.01 -6.43 -6.69
N ILE A 34 0.24 -6.67 -7.08
CA ILE A 34 0.96 -7.88 -6.64
C ILE A 34 1.74 -7.65 -5.35
N PHE A 35 2.38 -6.49 -5.23
CA PHE A 35 3.34 -6.18 -4.17
C PHE A 35 2.83 -5.15 -3.17
N GLY A 36 1.61 -4.63 -3.33
CA GLY A 36 1.04 -3.61 -2.43
C GLY A 36 1.02 -4.01 -0.96
N GLY A 37 0.89 -5.31 -0.69
CA GLY A 37 1.09 -5.91 0.63
C GLY A 37 2.44 -5.58 1.26
N LEU A 38 3.52 -5.79 0.49
CA LEU A 38 4.89 -5.54 0.91
C LEU A 38 5.24 -4.05 0.86
N MET A 39 4.73 -3.33 -0.15
CA MET A 39 4.99 -1.91 -0.38
C MET A 39 4.35 -1.04 0.72
N PHE A 40 3.14 -1.37 1.15
CA PHE A 40 2.34 -0.48 2.01
C PHE A 40 1.80 -1.20 3.24
N VAL A 41 1.11 -2.32 3.06
CA VAL A 41 0.33 -2.96 4.14
C VAL A 41 1.21 -3.44 5.29
N VAL A 42 2.38 -4.05 5.00
CA VAL A 42 3.37 -4.47 6.01
C VAL A 42 3.69 -3.32 6.95
N TRP A 43 4.07 -2.17 6.40
CA TRP A 43 4.59 -1.04 7.15
C TRP A 43 3.51 -0.40 8.01
N ILE A 44 2.32 -0.24 7.44
CA ILE A 44 1.19 0.40 8.09
C ILE A 44 0.62 -0.52 9.19
N SER A 45 0.45 -1.81 8.89
CA SER A 45 0.00 -2.81 9.87
C SER A 45 1.01 -2.97 11.01
N LEU A 46 2.31 -3.09 10.70
CA LEU A 46 3.36 -3.22 11.70
C LEU A 46 3.42 -1.97 12.59
N GLY A 47 3.32 -0.77 12.01
CA GLY A 47 3.31 0.46 12.77
C GLY A 47 2.12 0.57 13.71
N ARG A 48 0.94 0.14 13.28
CA ARG A 48 -0.22 0.08 14.15
C ARG A 48 -0.08 -0.94 15.30
N LYS A 49 0.52 -2.09 15.02
CA LYS A 49 0.76 -3.17 15.99
C LYS A 49 1.80 -2.79 17.04
N LEU A 50 2.91 -2.19 16.63
CA LEU A 50 4.00 -1.83 17.54
C LEU A 50 3.67 -0.62 18.41
N THR A 51 2.85 0.30 17.91
CA THR A 51 2.47 1.49 18.69
C THR A 51 1.32 1.20 19.66
N GLU A 52 0.45 0.24 19.36
CA GLU A 52 -0.78 -0.11 20.10
C GLU A 52 -1.74 1.08 20.35
N LYS A 53 -1.44 2.27 19.83
CA LYS A 53 -2.24 3.50 20.00
C LYS A 53 -3.36 3.56 18.98
N ARG A 54 -4.49 4.15 19.40
CA ARG A 54 -5.60 4.51 18.51
C ARG A 54 -5.08 5.38 17.38
N TYR A 55 -5.47 5.06 16.14
CA TYR A 55 -5.07 5.75 14.90
C TYR A 55 -3.61 5.53 14.46
N GLY A 56 -2.84 4.64 15.10
CA GLY A 56 -1.45 4.40 14.73
C GLY A 56 -1.25 4.00 13.26
N GLY A 57 -2.20 3.26 12.67
CA GLY A 57 -2.13 2.85 11.27
C GLY A 57 -2.35 4.04 10.34
N ILE A 58 -3.37 4.84 10.62
CA ILE A 58 -3.65 6.08 9.88
C ILE A 58 -2.46 7.03 9.95
N THR A 59 -1.89 7.26 11.14
CA THR A 59 -0.73 8.13 11.30
C THR A 59 0.47 7.64 10.47
N VAL A 60 0.77 6.34 10.49
CA VAL A 60 1.86 5.78 9.68
C VAL A 60 1.57 5.92 8.20
N ALA A 61 0.34 5.67 7.76
CA ALA A 61 -0.04 5.78 6.35
C ALA A 61 0.05 7.22 5.81
N VAL A 62 -0.41 8.21 6.58
CA VAL A 62 -0.32 9.63 6.19
C VAL A 62 1.14 10.07 6.13
N LEU A 63 1.95 9.74 7.14
CA LEU A 63 3.38 10.05 7.11
C LEU A 63 4.09 9.36 5.93
N PHE A 64 3.70 8.13 5.62
CA PHE A 64 4.22 7.40 4.46
C PHE A 64 3.92 8.15 3.17
N ALA A 65 2.66 8.58 2.99
CA ALA A 65 2.27 9.37 1.82
C ALA A 65 3.06 10.67 1.73
N SER A 66 3.19 11.41 2.84
CA SER A 66 3.95 12.65 2.89
C SER A 66 5.41 12.46 2.49
N PHE A 67 6.10 11.45 3.06
CA PHE A 67 7.48 11.16 2.67
C PHE A 67 7.60 10.72 1.22
N SER A 68 6.66 9.90 0.74
CA SER A 68 6.67 9.44 -0.66
C SER A 68 6.59 10.63 -1.62
N ILE A 69 5.67 11.56 -1.39
CA ILE A 69 5.45 12.75 -2.24
C ILE A 69 6.65 13.70 -2.20
N LEU A 70 7.29 13.88 -1.05
CA LEU A 70 8.49 14.72 -0.91
C LEU A 70 9.66 14.17 -1.73
N LEU A 71 9.78 12.85 -1.86
CA LEU A 71 10.87 12.22 -2.60
C LEU A 71 10.59 12.16 -4.10
N ARG A 72 9.38 11.72 -4.49
CA ARG A 72 8.96 11.63 -5.89
C ARG A 72 7.45 11.84 -6.02
N PRO A 73 6.97 12.49 -7.09
CA PRO A 73 5.55 12.53 -7.40
C PRO A 73 4.96 11.12 -7.48
N TRP A 74 3.67 10.97 -7.17
CA TRP A 74 3.01 9.66 -7.19
C TRP A 74 3.10 9.03 -8.58
N TYR A 75 3.71 7.83 -8.65
CA TYR A 75 4.09 7.15 -9.90
C TYR A 75 4.93 7.99 -10.89
N GLY A 76 5.58 9.07 -10.43
CA GLY A 76 6.37 9.99 -11.26
C GLY A 76 5.53 10.90 -12.17
N ILE A 77 4.23 11.03 -11.91
CA ILE A 77 3.32 11.85 -12.72
C ILE A 77 3.46 13.32 -12.31
N LEU A 78 3.88 14.16 -13.26
CA LEU A 78 4.07 15.60 -13.06
C LEU A 78 2.85 16.43 -13.49
N SER A 79 2.04 15.89 -14.40
CA SER A 79 0.81 16.55 -14.89
C SER A 79 -0.35 15.55 -14.86
N PRO A 80 -1.48 15.87 -14.21
CA PRO A 80 -1.74 17.12 -13.46
C PRO A 80 -0.89 17.22 -12.17
N SER A 81 -0.52 18.44 -11.76
CA SER A 81 0.36 18.66 -10.59
C SER A 81 -0.25 18.16 -9.27
N PHE A 82 -1.57 18.10 -9.19
CA PHE A 82 -2.32 17.58 -8.03
C PHE A 82 -2.46 16.05 -8.01
N PHE A 83 -1.92 15.31 -8.99
CA PHE A 83 -2.06 13.85 -9.06
C PHE A 83 -1.57 13.14 -7.78
N SER A 84 -0.57 13.70 -7.11
CA SER A 84 -0.05 13.18 -5.85
C SER A 84 -1.04 13.22 -4.69
N ILE A 85 -2.14 14.00 -4.77
CA ILE A 85 -3.21 13.98 -3.75
C ILE A 85 -3.86 12.59 -3.67
N TYR A 86 -3.98 11.88 -4.80
CA TYR A 86 -4.50 10.52 -4.82
C TYR A 86 -3.65 9.55 -4.00
N ALA A 87 -2.33 9.78 -3.87
CA ALA A 87 -1.47 8.99 -3.00
C ALA A 87 -1.89 9.13 -1.53
N VAL A 88 -2.12 10.37 -1.08
CA VAL A 88 -2.54 10.67 0.29
C VAL A 88 -3.89 10.01 0.56
N VAL A 89 -4.85 10.18 -0.34
CA VAL A 89 -6.19 9.59 -0.21
C VAL A 89 -6.12 8.06 -0.20
N ALA A 90 -5.39 7.44 -1.12
CA ALA A 90 -5.25 5.99 -1.22
C ALA A 90 -4.63 5.38 0.03
N LEU A 91 -3.52 5.95 0.52
CA LEU A 91 -2.84 5.46 1.72
C LEU A 91 -3.63 5.76 2.99
N PHE A 92 -4.31 6.91 3.08
CA PHE A 92 -5.22 7.21 4.18
C PHE A 92 -6.34 6.16 4.28
N VAL A 93 -7.01 5.85 3.16
CA VAL A 93 -8.07 4.83 3.12
C VAL A 93 -7.52 3.45 3.48
N LEU A 94 -6.33 3.08 2.99
CA LEU A 94 -5.67 1.84 3.39
C LEU A 94 -5.43 1.81 4.91
N GLY A 95 -4.88 2.88 5.48
CA GLY A 95 -4.67 3.01 6.92
C GLY A 95 -5.97 2.93 7.73
N LEU A 96 -7.06 3.50 7.21
CA LEU A 96 -8.39 3.42 7.82
C LEU A 96 -8.90 1.98 7.88
N TRP A 97 -8.79 1.20 6.79
CA TRP A 97 -9.17 -0.21 6.80
C TRP A 97 -8.36 -1.04 7.80
N ILE A 98 -7.05 -0.80 7.89
CA ILE A 98 -6.19 -1.46 8.89
C ILE A 98 -6.59 -1.09 10.32
N GLU A 99 -7.05 0.15 10.55
CA GLU A 99 -7.47 0.63 11.86
C GLU A 99 -8.85 0.08 12.26
N VAL A 100 -9.81 0.04 11.33
CA VAL A 100 -11.19 -0.42 11.59
C VAL A 100 -11.22 -1.93 11.85
N PHE A 101 -10.43 -2.72 11.10
CA PHE A 101 -10.47 -4.18 11.16
C PHE A 101 -9.42 -4.79 12.10
N GLN A 102 -8.92 -4.03 13.07
CA GLN A 102 -7.98 -4.52 14.09
C GLN A 102 -8.47 -5.82 14.77
N GLY A 103 -7.52 -6.65 15.22
CA GLY A 103 -7.82 -7.86 15.97
C GLY A 103 -8.13 -9.07 15.06
N ARG A 104 -9.31 -9.68 15.22
CA ARG A 104 -9.64 -10.94 14.53
C ARG A 104 -9.76 -10.80 13.02
N LEU A 105 -10.16 -9.63 12.53
CA LEU A 105 -10.44 -9.40 11.11
C LEU A 105 -9.31 -8.65 10.37
N GLU A 106 -8.13 -8.53 10.97
CA GLU A 106 -7.08 -7.66 10.42
C GLU A 106 -6.55 -8.11 9.05
N LEU A 107 -6.67 -9.40 8.73
CA LEU A 107 -6.36 -9.92 7.40
C LEU A 107 -7.29 -9.30 6.34
N ILE A 108 -8.60 -9.23 6.63
CA ILE A 108 -9.59 -8.60 5.76
C ILE A 108 -9.30 -7.11 5.65
N GLY A 109 -8.93 -6.44 6.76
CA GLY A 109 -8.51 -5.05 6.76
C GLY A 109 -7.34 -4.77 5.82
N GLY A 110 -6.29 -5.60 5.86
CA GLY A 110 -5.16 -5.49 4.94
C GLY A 110 -5.53 -5.71 3.48
N GLY A 111 -6.33 -6.75 3.19
CA GLY A 111 -6.80 -7.07 1.85
C GLY A 111 -7.67 -5.96 1.24
N LEU A 112 -8.71 -5.53 1.97
CA LEU A 112 -9.59 -4.43 1.53
C LEU A 112 -8.84 -3.10 1.45
N GLY A 113 -7.92 -2.83 2.39
CA GLY A 113 -7.08 -1.64 2.34
C GLY A 113 -6.25 -1.56 1.06
N ASN A 114 -5.57 -2.65 0.68
CA ASN A 114 -4.79 -2.68 -0.56
C ASN A 114 -5.69 -2.61 -1.82
N LEU A 115 -6.84 -3.29 -1.79
CA LEU A 115 -7.82 -3.25 -2.88
C LEU A 115 -8.33 -1.83 -3.10
N CYS A 116 -8.74 -1.12 -2.05
CA CYS A 116 -9.16 0.28 -2.13
C CYS A 116 -8.01 1.19 -2.60
N CYS A 117 -6.79 0.96 -2.12
CA CYS A 117 -5.61 1.71 -2.57
C CYS A 117 -5.39 1.54 -4.09
N LEU A 118 -5.50 0.32 -4.61
CA LEU A 118 -5.42 0.04 -6.04
C LEU A 118 -6.58 0.69 -6.81
N GLY A 119 -7.81 0.57 -6.30
CA GLY A 119 -9.00 1.15 -6.93
C GLY A 119 -8.92 2.67 -7.05
N ILE A 120 -8.55 3.37 -5.97
CA ILE A 120 -8.33 4.83 -5.99
C ILE A 120 -7.23 5.19 -7.00
N THR A 121 -6.16 4.40 -7.04
CA THR A 121 -5.08 4.60 -8.02
C THR A 121 -5.59 4.43 -9.45
N TRP A 122 -6.35 3.38 -9.75
CA TRP A 122 -6.93 3.17 -11.08
C TRP A 122 -7.90 4.27 -11.48
N VAL A 123 -8.75 4.74 -10.57
CA VAL A 123 -9.65 5.88 -10.84
C VAL A 123 -8.83 7.13 -11.20
N ALA A 124 -7.73 7.39 -10.50
CA ALA A 124 -6.84 8.51 -10.81
C ALA A 124 -6.22 8.37 -12.22
N PHE A 125 -5.67 7.21 -12.55
CA PHE A 125 -5.11 6.93 -13.88
C PHE A 125 -6.16 6.98 -14.99
N GLY A 126 -7.36 6.45 -14.72
CA GLY A 126 -8.45 6.38 -15.67
C GLY A 126 -9.01 7.74 -16.03
N ILE A 127 -9.27 8.59 -15.02
CA ILE A 127 -9.83 9.93 -15.23
C ILE A 127 -8.81 10.88 -15.86
N HIS A 128 -7.57 10.90 -15.34
CA HIS A 128 -6.61 11.95 -15.71
C HIS A 128 -5.66 11.57 -16.83
N LEU A 129 -5.44 10.27 -17.06
CA LEU A 129 -4.48 9.78 -18.06
C LEU A 129 -5.12 8.87 -19.10
N ASN A 130 -6.43 8.65 -19.03
CA ASN A 130 -7.18 7.70 -19.86
C ASN A 130 -6.53 6.31 -19.91
N ARG A 131 -5.98 5.86 -18.78
CA ARG A 131 -5.32 4.56 -18.63
C ARG A 131 -6.10 3.70 -17.66
N TRP A 132 -6.74 2.68 -18.19
CA TRP A 132 -7.44 1.66 -17.43
C TRP A 132 -6.73 0.31 -17.55
N PRO A 133 -6.84 -0.56 -16.53
CA PRO A 133 -6.43 -1.95 -16.71
C PRO A 133 -7.29 -2.61 -17.80
N PRO A 134 -6.74 -3.54 -18.60
CA PRO A 134 -7.56 -4.31 -19.53
C PRO A 134 -8.58 -5.15 -18.76
N SER A 135 -9.82 -5.17 -19.23
CA SER A 135 -10.97 -5.80 -18.55
C SER A 135 -10.73 -7.27 -18.20
N GLU A 136 -10.05 -8.02 -19.07
CA GLU A 136 -9.70 -9.43 -18.89
C GLU A 136 -8.76 -9.68 -17.69
N TYR A 137 -7.97 -8.68 -17.27
CA TYR A 137 -7.06 -8.79 -16.12
C TYR A 137 -7.60 -8.14 -14.85
N VAL A 138 -8.72 -7.40 -14.91
CA VAL A 138 -9.26 -6.67 -13.76
C VAL A 138 -9.50 -7.59 -12.57
N PHE A 139 -10.19 -8.71 -12.78
CA PHE A 139 -10.48 -9.65 -11.70
C PHE A 139 -9.20 -10.20 -11.08
N LEU A 140 -8.25 -10.65 -11.91
CA LEU A 140 -6.96 -11.17 -11.46
C LEU A 140 -6.17 -10.15 -10.64
N LEU A 141 -6.11 -8.89 -11.10
CA LEU A 141 -5.38 -7.83 -10.42
C LEU A 141 -6.06 -7.43 -9.09
N LEU A 142 -7.39 -7.40 -9.03
CA LEU A 142 -8.13 -7.14 -7.80
C LEU A 142 -7.94 -8.27 -6.77
N SER A 143 -8.05 -9.53 -7.20
CA SER A 143 -7.80 -10.69 -6.35
C SER A 143 -6.36 -10.72 -5.86
N SER A 144 -5.39 -10.45 -6.74
CA SER A 144 -3.98 -10.34 -6.39
C SER A 144 -3.74 -9.23 -5.37
N SER A 145 -4.38 -8.07 -5.54
CA SER A 145 -4.31 -6.94 -4.60
C SER A 145 -4.80 -7.32 -3.22
N PHE A 146 -5.95 -7.98 -3.14
CA PHE A 146 -6.48 -8.45 -1.87
C PHE A 146 -5.53 -9.46 -1.20
N LEU A 147 -5.09 -10.49 -1.94
CA LEU A 147 -4.19 -11.51 -1.41
C LEU A 147 -2.84 -10.94 -0.98
N SER A 148 -2.30 -10.00 -1.76
CA SER A 148 -1.09 -9.25 -1.41
C SER A 148 -1.28 -8.51 -0.08
N GLY A 149 -2.41 -7.80 0.09
CA GLY A 149 -2.73 -7.12 1.34
C GLY A 149 -2.81 -8.08 2.54
N VAL A 150 -3.46 -9.23 2.38
CA VAL A 150 -3.51 -10.29 3.41
C VAL A 150 -2.09 -10.77 3.76
N ALA A 151 -1.26 -11.05 2.75
CA ALA A 151 0.12 -11.46 2.94
C ALA A 151 0.93 -10.40 3.70
N GLY A 152 0.72 -9.11 3.40
CA GLY A 152 1.37 -8.02 4.10
C GLY A 152 1.04 -7.97 5.59
N VAL A 153 -0.21 -8.25 5.98
CA VAL A 153 -0.59 -8.34 7.40
C VAL A 153 0.05 -9.56 8.07
N LEU A 154 0.12 -10.70 7.39
CA LEU A 154 0.79 -11.90 7.92
C LEU A 154 2.29 -11.67 8.15
N LEU A 155 2.96 -10.98 7.23
CA LEU A 155 4.35 -10.58 7.38
C LEU A 155 4.52 -9.62 8.56
N ALA A 156 3.67 -8.58 8.67
CA ALA A 156 3.69 -7.66 9.80
C ALA A 156 3.52 -8.37 11.15
N ARG A 157 2.59 -9.32 11.25
CA ARG A 157 2.41 -10.18 12.44
C ARG A 157 3.67 -10.98 12.77
N SER A 158 4.32 -11.55 11.77
CA SER A 158 5.52 -12.37 11.96
C SER A 158 6.68 -11.54 12.47
N VAL A 159 6.88 -10.36 11.89
CA VAL A 159 7.89 -9.38 12.31
C VAL A 159 7.60 -8.87 13.73
N GLU A 160 6.35 -8.53 14.04
CA GLU A 160 5.93 -8.11 15.38
C GLU A 160 6.27 -9.17 16.44
N LYS A 161 5.93 -10.44 16.19
CA LYS A 161 6.24 -11.56 17.10
C LYS A 161 7.75 -11.71 17.31
N PHE A 162 8.54 -11.57 16.25
CA PHE A 162 9.99 -11.61 16.34
C PHE A 162 10.53 -10.50 17.25
N PHE A 163 10.09 -9.25 17.05
CA PHE A 163 10.50 -8.12 17.90
C PHE A 163 10.10 -8.31 19.37
N ARG A 164 8.89 -8.81 19.65
CA ARG A 164 8.45 -9.08 21.02
C ARG A 164 9.24 -10.21 21.69
N LYS A 165 9.67 -11.21 20.92
CA LYS A 165 10.50 -12.32 21.42
C LYS A 165 11.91 -11.84 21.80
N VAL A 166 12.52 -10.98 20.98
CA VAL A 166 13.87 -10.43 21.24
C VAL A 166 13.91 -9.52 22.47
N LYS A 167 12.79 -8.90 22.83
CA LYS A 167 12.71 -8.00 24.00
C LYS A 167 12.46 -8.75 25.33
N ARG A 168 12.18 -10.05 25.30
CA ARG A 168 12.04 -10.90 26.49
C ARG A 168 13.35 -11.61 26.77
#